data_AF-A0A1X0SZH4-F1
#
_entry.id   AF-A0A1X0SZH4-F1
#
_cell.length_a   1.000
_cell.length_b   1.000
_cell.length_c   1.000
_cell.angle_alpha   90.00
_cell.angle_beta   90.00
_cell.angle_gamma   90.00
#
_symmetry.space_group_name_H-M   'P 1'
#
loop_
_entity.id
_entity.type
_entity.pdbx_description
1 polymer ?
#
loop_
_entity_poly.entity_id
_entity_poly.type
_entity_poly.pdbx_seq_one_letter_code
_entity_poly.pdbx_strand_id
1 'polypeptide(L)' 'VPIAASGEKTAGIVAGAELKVYDGAPHGLYQTMGDRFNEDLLAFIEG' A
#
# COMPACT_ATOMS: atom_id res chain seq x y z
N VAL A 1 -3.28 10.84 4.91
CA VAL A 1 -2.68 11.52 3.74
C VAL A 1 -3.59 11.28 2.53
N PRO A 2 -3.86 12.27 1.66
CA PRO A 2 -4.68 12.07 0.46
C PRO A 2 -4.02 11.11 -0.54
N ILE A 3 -4.71 10.04 -0.91
CA ILE A 3 -4.16 8.97 -1.77
C ILE A 3 -3.90 9.44 -3.21
N ALA A 4 -4.83 10.22 -3.77
CA ALA A 4 -4.72 10.77 -5.13
C ALA A 4 -3.57 11.75 -5.32
N ALA A 5 -3.11 12.39 -4.25
CA ALA A 5 -1.95 13.29 -4.28
C ALA A 5 -0.61 12.56 -4.05
N SER A 6 -0.65 11.26 -3.74
CA SER A 6 0.52 10.48 -3.32
C SER A 6 0.57 9.10 -4.01
N GLY A 7 0.06 8.05 -3.37
CA GLY A 7 0.15 6.66 -3.82
C GLY A 7 -0.25 6.44 -5.28
N GLU A 8 -1.38 7.01 -5.71
CA GLU A 8 -1.86 6.89 -7.10
C GLU A 8 -0.90 7.54 -8.10
N LYS A 9 -0.34 8.72 -7.78
CA LYS A 9 0.64 9.39 -8.65
C LYS A 9 1.95 8.60 -8.74
N THR A 10 2.45 8.09 -7.61
CA THR A 10 3.70 7.31 -7.59
C THR A 10 3.56 6.04 -8.43
N ALA A 11 2.44 5.32 -8.30
CA ALA A 11 2.18 4.10 -9.07
C ALA A 11 2.15 4.36 -10.59
N GLY A 12 1.71 5.54 -11.02
CA GLY A 12 1.71 5.93 -12.44
C GLY A 12 3.09 6.33 -12.98
N ILE A 13 4.10 6.58 -12.13
CA ILE A 13 5.43 7.04 -12.54
C ILE A 13 6.47 5.92 -12.43
N VAL A 14 6.35 5.04 -11.44
CA VAL A 14 7.32 3.96 -11.20
C VAL A 14 6.95 2.73 -12.02
N ALA A 15 7.75 2.43 -13.05
CA ALA A 15 7.55 1.24 -13.87
C ALA A 15 7.62 -0.04 -13.03
N GLY A 16 6.61 -0.90 -13.18
CA GLY A 16 6.50 -2.15 -12.41
C GLY A 16 6.03 -2.00 -10.97
N ALA A 17 5.54 -0.81 -10.56
CA ALA A 17 4.95 -0.64 -9.24
C ALA A 17 3.62 -1.37 -9.11
N GLU A 18 3.39 -1.98 -7.95
CA GLU A 18 2.09 -2.46 -7.51
C GLU A 18 1.46 -1.45 -6.55
N LEU A 19 0.20 -1.09 -6.79
CA LEU A 19 -0.59 -0.26 -5.88
C LEU A 19 -1.69 -1.10 -5.23
N LYS A 20 -1.50 -1.44 -3.94
CA LYS A 20 -2.50 -2.13 -3.13
C LYS A 20 -3.20 -1.15 -2.19
N VAL A 21 -4.50 -0.93 -2.40
CA VAL A 21 -5.32 0.01 -1.62
C VAL A 21 -6.09 -0.72 -0.53
N TYR A 22 -6.08 -0.15 0.68
CA TYR A 22 -6.80 -0.66 1.85
C TYR A 22 -7.96 0.28 2.14
N ASP A 23 -9.15 -0.06 1.65
CA ASP A 23 -10.33 0.79 1.79
C ASP A 23 -10.64 1.12 3.25
N GLY A 24 -10.76 2.41 3.54
CA GLY A 24 -11.04 2.93 4.88
C GLY A 24 -9.87 2.86 5.87
N ALA A 25 -8.69 2.38 5.47
CA ALA A 25 -7.54 2.29 6.37
C ALA A 25 -6.96 3.68 6.72
N PRO A 26 -6.51 3.89 7.97
CA PRO A 26 -5.91 5.15 8.37
C PRO A 26 -4.48 5.29 7.82
N HIS A 27 -3.88 6.47 7.96
CA HIS A 27 -2.48 6.68 7.59
C HIS A 27 -1.52 5.72 8.31
N GLY A 28 -1.85 5.32 9.54
CA GLY A 28 -1.09 4.37 10.35
C GLY A 28 -1.46 2.89 10.13
N LEU A 29 -1.87 2.48 8.91
CA LEU A 29 -2.35 1.12 8.65
C LEU A 29 -1.38 0.01 9.06
N TYR A 30 -0.07 0.26 8.98
CA TYR A 30 0.99 -0.68 9.38
C TYR A 30 0.92 -1.04 10.87
N GLN A 31 0.29 -0.19 11.69
CA GLN A 31 0.06 -0.45 13.11
C GLN A 31 -1.38 -0.92 13.38
N THR A 32 -2.39 -0.28 12.79
CA THR A 32 -3.80 -0.60 13.09
C THR A 32 -4.30 -1.87 12.38
N MET A 33 -3.62 -2.29 11.30
CA MET A 33 -3.95 -3.46 10.49
C MET A 33 -2.68 -4.28 10.21
N GLY A 34 -1.78 -4.36 11.20
CA GLY A 34 -0.43 -4.90 11.05
C GLY A 34 -0.38 -6.32 10.46
N ASP A 35 -1.24 -7.23 10.91
CA ASP A 35 -1.25 -8.61 10.42
C ASP A 35 -1.52 -8.66 8.91
N ARG A 36 -2.60 -8.01 8.46
CA ARG A 36 -2.96 -7.94 7.03
C ARG A 36 -1.88 -7.23 6.22
N PHE A 37 -1.34 -6.13 6.73
CA PHE A 37 -0.28 -5.38 6.06
C PHE A 37 0.99 -6.23 5.88
N ASN A 38 1.39 -6.96 6.92
CA ASN A 38 2.58 -7.80 6.91
C ASN A 38 2.42 -9.03 6.00
N GLU A 39 1.22 -9.63 5.97
CA GLU A 39 0.90 -10.73 5.05
C GLU A 39 1.01 -10.27 3.59
N ASP A 40 0.37 -9.16 3.24
CA ASP A 40 0.43 -8.59 1.89
C ASP A 40 1.86 -8.17 1.50
N LEU A 41 2.63 -7.63 2.46
CA LEU A 41 4.03 -7.27 2.23
C LEU A 41 4.91 -8.50 2.00
N LEU A 42 4.70 -9.58 2.76
CA LEU A 42 5.44 -10.82 2.57
C LEU A 42 5.13 -11.44 1.21
N ALA A 43 3.85 -11.48 0.82
CA ALA A 43 3.44 -11.97 -0.49
C ALA A 43 4.10 -11.18 -1.64
N PHE A 44 4.18 -9.85 -1.52
CA PHE A 44 4.88 -9.01 -2.50
C PHE A 44 6.38 -9.31 -2.60
N ILE A 45 7.04 -9.62 -1.48
CA ILE A 45 8.47 -9.95 -1.45
C ILE A 45 8.75 -11.32 -2.08
N GLU A 46 7.84 -12.28 -1.88
CA GLU A 46 8.00 -13.66 -2.37
C GLU A 46 7.74 -13.81 -3.87
N GLY A 47 6.94 -12.90 -4.46
CA GLY A 47 6.70 -12.82 -5.92
C GLY A 47 5.48 -13.59 -6.40
#